data_AF-A0A7J5DWX3-F1
#
_entry.id   AF-A0A7J5DWX3-F1
#
_cell.length_a   1.000
_cell.length_b   1.000
_cell.length_c   1.000
_cell.angle_alpha   90.00
_cell.angle_beta   90.00
_cell.angle_gamma   90.00
#
_symmetry.space_group_name_H-M   'P 1'
#
loop_
_entity.id
_entity.type
_entity.pdbx_description
1 polymer ?
#
loop_
_entity_poly.entity_id
_entity_poly.type
_entity_poly.pdbx_seq_one_letter_code
_entity_poly.pdbx_strand_id
1 'polypeptide(L)'
;MSASAPPFRGRVEAAGFVLDPAHVGVAEVRRRVVAAWAPGARLLDLDGRVLLLLPAPVSVRAEQAPGLPVLPGPPLRVRDHGQERSIDPDRLGLLDPGASVDLGSVEVRLLAPAPGERVVVPPVERVDRAARPELRADAGLAGADTPLGRRGRRLAAESAGPRRSRRRRGGTLARLVSRSPAGAVLGRRHRRYLDELTRTFQQRDWDNALRSAIAVGGQGTGALSLRLPRSRGRVLGPGARPTTASSSVPMGPTVHDHLAQLYRRSATQLEQEGKHLLAAFVLADLLHQPVAAVELLERHGQVRKAAELAEGWELAPELVVRLWWRAGERDRAVALAGARSVFAEAVVRLEKLDPDAATGLRRAWVDERRAAGDPAGAVAAGWPSRELRDGLAGDLAAGIARGGTAAGVLLAHLLEHAPGDAALDAARALFDDDPKLRAARTRFVETLTETPLPVASHDRELASRALVAASVGDLAAGTRR
;
A
#
# COMPACT_ATOMS: atom_id res chain seq x y z
N MET A 1 46.23 -16.03 -23.00
CA MET A 1 45.67 -15.55 -21.72
C MET A 1 44.24 -15.09 -21.99
N SER A 2 43.26 -15.98 -21.79
CA SER A 2 41.84 -15.63 -22.01
C SER A 2 41.34 -14.76 -20.87
N ALA A 3 40.72 -13.63 -21.22
CA ALA A 3 40.17 -12.67 -20.27
C ALA A 3 39.08 -13.34 -19.40
N SER A 4 39.33 -13.39 -18.09
CA SER A 4 38.34 -13.80 -17.09
C SER A 4 37.23 -12.75 -17.04
N ALA A 5 36.01 -13.15 -17.39
CA ALA A 5 34.83 -12.30 -17.27
C ALA A 5 34.59 -11.96 -15.78
N PRO A 6 34.21 -10.72 -15.43
CA PRO A 6 34.09 -10.31 -14.04
C PRO A 6 33.00 -11.13 -13.31
N PRO A 7 33.21 -11.46 -12.02
CA PRO A 7 32.19 -12.11 -11.21
C PRO A 7 30.94 -11.22 -11.12
N PHE A 8 29.77 -11.88 -11.18
CA PHE A 8 28.43 -11.31 -11.21
C PHE A 8 28.30 -9.99 -10.43
N ARG A 9 27.91 -8.91 -11.12
CA ARG A 9 27.37 -7.70 -10.49
C ARG A 9 25.96 -7.48 -10.99
N GLY A 10 25.01 -7.30 -10.07
CA GLY A 10 23.63 -6.93 -10.39
C GLY A 10 22.58 -7.94 -9.93
N ARG A 11 21.32 -7.64 -10.26
CA ARG A 11 20.19 -8.52 -9.94
C ARG A 11 20.12 -9.68 -10.91
N VAL A 12 19.87 -10.87 -10.37
CA VAL A 12 19.70 -12.13 -11.11
C VAL A 12 18.46 -12.82 -10.62
N GLU A 13 17.77 -13.51 -11.53
CA GLU A 13 16.72 -14.47 -11.16
C GLU A 13 17.40 -15.79 -10.82
N ALA A 14 17.32 -16.18 -9.55
CA ALA A 14 17.94 -17.41 -9.05
C ALA A 14 16.87 -18.47 -8.79
N ALA A 15 16.94 -19.60 -9.50
CA ALA A 15 16.16 -20.80 -9.22
C ALA A 15 16.66 -21.56 -7.96
N GLY A 16 17.87 -21.25 -7.50
CA GLY A 16 18.50 -21.88 -6.34
C GLY A 16 19.90 -21.33 -6.07
N PHE A 17 20.58 -21.92 -5.11
CA PHE A 17 21.92 -21.53 -4.68
C PHE A 17 22.82 -22.75 -4.50
N VAL A 18 24.05 -22.68 -5.01
CA VAL A 18 25.11 -23.64 -4.71
C VAL A 18 25.96 -23.12 -3.55
N LEU A 19 26.04 -23.91 -2.50
CA LEU A 19 26.80 -23.66 -1.27
C LEU A 19 27.94 -24.67 -1.21
N ASP A 20 29.17 -24.20 -1.05
CA ASP A 20 30.35 -25.07 -0.99
C ASP A 20 30.85 -25.21 0.46
N PRO A 21 30.62 -26.35 1.13
CA PRO A 21 31.07 -26.58 2.50
C PRO A 21 32.59 -26.46 2.67
N ALA A 22 33.38 -26.73 1.63
CA ALA A 22 34.83 -26.61 1.68
C ALA A 22 35.30 -25.15 1.75
N HIS A 23 34.49 -24.20 1.24
CA HIS A 23 34.81 -22.78 1.24
C HIS A 23 34.24 -22.01 2.44
N VAL A 24 33.02 -22.33 2.89
CA VAL A 24 32.33 -21.59 3.96
C VAL A 24 32.17 -22.37 5.27
N GLY A 25 32.41 -23.68 5.27
CA GLY A 25 32.23 -24.55 6.42
C GLY A 25 30.80 -25.09 6.57
N VAL A 26 30.66 -26.32 7.07
CA VAL A 26 29.37 -27.05 7.17
C VAL A 26 28.34 -26.30 8.02
N ALA A 27 28.75 -25.68 9.14
CA ALA A 27 27.85 -24.94 10.02
C ALA A 27 27.25 -23.70 9.34
N GLU A 28 28.05 -22.97 8.57
CA GLU A 28 27.61 -21.78 7.84
C GLU A 28 26.73 -22.16 6.64
N VAL A 29 27.04 -23.26 5.93
CA VAL A 29 26.14 -23.82 4.91
C VAL A 29 24.77 -24.10 5.52
N ARG A 30 24.70 -24.77 6.68
CA ARG A 30 23.43 -25.06 7.37
C ARG A 30 22.66 -23.80 7.70
N ARG A 31 23.33 -22.81 8.30
CA ARG A 31 22.70 -21.52 8.64
C ARG A 31 22.10 -20.84 7.40
N ARG A 32 22.82 -20.85 6.28
CA ARG A 32 22.37 -20.25 5.01
C ARG A 32 21.24 -21.03 4.36
N VAL A 33 21.25 -22.36 4.44
CA VAL A 33 20.15 -23.21 3.98
C VAL A 33 18.88 -22.91 4.78
N VAL A 34 18.96 -22.87 6.12
CA VAL A 34 17.81 -22.57 6.98
C VAL A 34 17.28 -21.15 6.72
N ALA A 35 18.17 -20.16 6.59
CA ALA A 35 17.78 -18.78 6.33
C ALA A 35 17.12 -18.58 4.96
N ALA A 36 17.50 -19.37 3.96
CA ALA A 36 16.95 -19.32 2.61
C ALA A 36 15.86 -20.40 2.36
N TRP A 37 15.46 -21.15 3.39
CA TRP A 37 14.51 -22.25 3.26
C TRP A 37 13.10 -21.73 3.00
N ALA A 38 12.43 -22.34 2.03
CA ALA A 38 11.03 -22.09 1.72
C ALA A 38 10.27 -23.44 1.60
N PRO A 39 8.97 -23.49 1.92
CA PRO A 39 8.16 -24.69 1.70
C PRO A 39 8.24 -25.14 0.23
N GLY A 40 8.60 -26.40 0.01
CA GLY A 40 8.82 -26.97 -1.33
C GLY A 40 10.25 -26.81 -1.88
N ALA A 41 11.18 -26.22 -1.12
CA ALA A 41 12.60 -26.25 -1.46
C ALA A 41 13.17 -27.68 -1.36
N ARG A 42 14.14 -27.99 -2.23
CA ARG A 42 14.85 -29.27 -2.24
C ARG A 42 16.33 -29.04 -1.94
N LEU A 43 16.91 -29.91 -1.11
CA LEU A 43 18.34 -29.94 -0.86
C LEU A 43 18.95 -31.11 -1.64
N LEU A 44 19.90 -30.82 -2.53
CA LEU A 44 20.50 -31.81 -3.43
C LEU A 44 22.02 -31.83 -3.24
N ASP A 45 22.62 -33.01 -3.36
CA ASP A 45 24.08 -33.16 -3.43
C ASP A 45 24.55 -32.87 -4.86
N LEU A 46 25.49 -31.95 -5.00
CA LEU A 46 26.11 -31.57 -6.26
C LEU A 46 27.63 -31.70 -6.11
N ASP A 47 28.16 -32.90 -6.36
CA ASP A 47 29.60 -33.21 -6.31
C ASP A 47 30.26 -32.78 -4.98
N GLY A 48 29.60 -33.05 -3.84
CA GLY A 48 30.06 -32.66 -2.51
C GLY A 48 29.78 -31.19 -2.13
N ARG A 49 29.10 -30.44 -3.01
CA ARG A 49 28.50 -29.13 -2.70
C ARG A 49 27.00 -29.28 -2.47
N VAL A 50 26.42 -28.34 -1.74
CA VAL A 50 24.99 -28.36 -1.42
C VAL A 50 24.25 -27.44 -2.39
N LEU A 51 23.33 -28.01 -3.17
CA LEU A 51 22.40 -27.27 -4.01
C LEU A 51 21.08 -27.10 -3.27
N LEU A 52 20.74 -25.85 -2.95
CA LEU A 52 19.40 -25.48 -2.48
C LEU A 52 18.57 -25.03 -3.69
N LEU A 53 17.59 -25.84 -4.08
CA LEU A 53 16.65 -25.52 -5.15
C LEU A 53 15.37 -24.92 -4.55
N LEU A 54 14.97 -23.74 -5.03
CA LEU A 54 13.78 -23.04 -4.57
C LEU A 54 12.53 -23.51 -5.34
N PRO A 55 11.32 -23.42 -4.73
CA PRO A 55 10.07 -23.76 -5.40
C PRO A 55 9.72 -22.80 -6.55
N ALA A 56 10.25 -21.57 -6.53
CA ALA A 56 10.12 -20.58 -7.61
C ALA A 56 11.40 -19.73 -7.69
N PRO A 57 11.77 -19.21 -8.87
CA PRO A 57 12.91 -18.29 -9.00
C PRO A 57 12.71 -17.00 -8.20
N VAL A 58 13.78 -16.51 -7.58
CA VAL A 58 13.78 -15.30 -6.77
C VAL A 58 14.80 -14.30 -7.29
N SER A 59 14.40 -13.04 -7.40
CA SER A 59 15.25 -11.91 -7.77
C SER A 59 16.20 -11.54 -6.63
N VAL A 60 17.50 -11.81 -6.78
CA VAL A 60 18.52 -11.51 -5.78
C VAL A 60 19.65 -10.67 -6.36
N ARG A 61 20.31 -9.88 -5.52
CA ARG A 61 21.61 -9.29 -5.87
C ARG A 61 22.66 -10.39 -5.74
N ALA A 62 23.35 -10.71 -6.83
CA ALA A 62 24.27 -11.84 -6.87
C ALA A 62 25.40 -11.72 -5.83
N GLU A 63 25.83 -10.48 -5.52
CA GLU A 63 26.82 -10.18 -4.48
C GLU A 63 26.34 -10.38 -3.03
N GLN A 64 25.03 -10.52 -2.82
CA GLN A 64 24.39 -10.74 -1.52
C GLN A 64 23.71 -12.11 -1.42
N ALA A 65 23.84 -12.95 -2.45
CA ALA A 65 23.20 -14.25 -2.48
C ALA A 65 23.81 -15.19 -1.42
N PRO A 66 23.02 -16.11 -0.83
CA PRO A 66 23.51 -17.07 0.16
C PRO A 66 24.66 -17.93 -0.38
N GLY A 67 24.61 -18.24 -1.67
CA GLY A 67 25.62 -18.98 -2.41
C GLY A 67 25.62 -18.58 -3.87
N LEU A 68 26.29 -19.36 -4.71
CA LEU A 68 26.38 -19.10 -6.14
C LEU A 68 24.98 -19.25 -6.79
N PRO A 69 24.42 -18.21 -7.42
CA PRO A 69 23.09 -18.28 -8.00
C PRO A 69 22.99 -19.29 -9.15
N VAL A 70 21.95 -20.11 -9.11
CA VAL A 70 21.57 -21.01 -10.20
C VAL A 70 20.51 -20.32 -11.04
N LEU A 71 20.79 -20.12 -12.33
CA LEU A 71 19.88 -19.47 -13.26
C LEU A 71 18.79 -20.44 -13.73
N PRO A 72 17.54 -19.98 -13.86
CA PRO A 72 16.44 -20.80 -14.36
C PRO A 72 16.63 -21.18 -15.84
N GLY A 73 16.14 -22.36 -16.20
CA GLY A 73 16.13 -22.90 -17.56
C GLY A 73 16.07 -24.44 -17.54
N PRO A 74 15.62 -25.10 -18.62
CA PRO A 74 15.83 -26.52 -18.84
C PRO A 74 17.01 -26.71 -19.81
N PRO A 75 18.21 -27.10 -19.35
CA PRO A 75 18.62 -27.43 -17.98
C PRO A 75 18.96 -26.21 -17.12
N LEU A 76 19.04 -26.39 -15.79
CA LEU A 76 19.45 -25.34 -14.86
C LEU A 76 20.92 -24.98 -15.10
N ARG A 77 21.31 -23.72 -14.89
CA ARG A 77 22.66 -23.26 -15.24
C ARG A 77 23.33 -22.55 -14.09
N VAL A 78 24.55 -22.93 -13.78
CA VAL A 78 25.39 -22.26 -12.79
C VAL A 78 26.67 -21.77 -13.46
N ARG A 79 27.14 -20.56 -13.13
CA ARG A 79 28.44 -20.08 -13.62
C ARG A 79 29.46 -20.14 -12.51
N ASP A 80 30.33 -21.13 -12.59
CA ASP A 80 31.42 -21.35 -11.64
C ASP A 80 32.74 -20.94 -12.27
N HIS A 81 33.48 -20.04 -11.63
CA HIS A 81 34.76 -19.49 -12.14
C HIS A 81 34.73 -19.03 -13.62
N GLY A 82 33.61 -18.44 -14.07
CA GLY A 82 33.43 -17.96 -15.44
C GLY A 82 33.06 -19.04 -16.47
N GLN A 83 32.92 -20.30 -16.05
CA GLN A 83 32.40 -21.39 -16.88
C GLN A 83 30.94 -21.67 -16.56
N GLU A 84 30.11 -21.78 -17.59
CA GLU A 84 28.71 -22.16 -17.45
C GLU A 84 28.58 -23.68 -17.41
N ARG A 85 28.04 -24.21 -16.31
CA ARG A 85 27.73 -25.62 -16.12
C ARG A 85 26.22 -25.82 -16.12
N SER A 86 25.80 -26.87 -16.80
CA SER A 86 24.41 -27.33 -16.84
C SER A 86 24.18 -28.34 -15.72
N ILE A 87 23.10 -28.16 -14.96
CA ILE A 87 22.67 -29.03 -13.87
C ILE A 87 21.30 -29.61 -14.21
N ASP A 88 21.18 -30.93 -14.13
CA ASP A 88 19.91 -31.64 -14.17
C ASP A 88 19.55 -32.05 -12.72
N PRO A 89 18.61 -31.34 -12.05
CA PRO A 89 18.32 -31.57 -10.64
C PRO A 89 17.68 -32.94 -10.37
N ASP A 90 17.09 -33.58 -11.38
CA ASP A 90 16.44 -34.88 -11.23
C ASP A 90 17.43 -36.04 -11.26
N ARG A 91 18.69 -35.77 -11.60
CA ARG A 91 19.80 -36.74 -11.55
C ARG A 91 20.64 -36.66 -10.27
N LEU A 92 20.34 -35.70 -9.39
CA LEU A 92 21.09 -35.46 -8.16
C LEU A 92 20.47 -36.20 -6.97
N GLY A 93 21.32 -36.60 -6.02
CA GLY A 93 20.88 -37.23 -4.78
C GLY A 93 20.17 -36.24 -3.86
N LEU A 94 19.06 -36.66 -3.25
CA LEU A 94 18.35 -35.85 -2.26
C LEU A 94 19.07 -35.93 -0.91
N LEU A 95 19.38 -34.77 -0.32
CA LEU A 95 19.90 -34.66 1.02
C LEU A 95 18.74 -34.49 2.00
N ASP A 96 18.67 -35.33 3.03
CA ASP A 96 17.66 -35.21 4.10
C ASP A 96 17.99 -34.03 5.02
N PRO A 97 17.14 -32.99 5.10
CA PRO A 97 17.32 -31.89 6.05
C PRO A 97 17.23 -32.37 7.50
N GLY A 98 16.42 -33.41 7.78
CA GLY A 98 16.15 -33.95 9.12
C GLY A 98 17.37 -34.63 9.75
N ALA A 99 18.18 -35.32 8.96
CA ALA A 99 19.46 -35.90 9.38
C ALA A 99 20.48 -34.87 9.91
N SER A 100 20.21 -33.57 9.77
CA SER A 100 21.08 -32.47 10.25
C SER A 100 20.60 -31.78 11.53
N VAL A 101 19.45 -32.19 12.09
CA VAL A 101 18.85 -31.64 13.32
C VAL A 101 18.88 -32.71 14.41
N ASP A 102 19.77 -32.55 15.39
CA ASP A 102 19.81 -33.41 16.58
C ASP A 102 18.75 -32.95 17.60
N LEU A 103 17.67 -33.73 17.72
CA LEU A 103 16.59 -33.51 18.69
C LEU A 103 16.75 -34.38 19.95
N GLY A 104 17.87 -35.12 20.10
CA GLY A 104 18.08 -36.08 21.19
C GLY A 104 18.09 -35.47 22.59
N SER A 105 18.21 -34.15 22.71
CA SER A 105 18.17 -33.40 23.98
C SER A 105 16.77 -32.94 24.40
N VAL A 106 15.73 -33.20 23.60
CA VAL A 106 14.36 -32.74 23.87
C VAL A 106 13.56 -33.86 24.54
N GLU A 107 13.28 -33.73 25.84
CA GLU A 107 12.49 -34.70 26.60
C GLU A 107 11.00 -34.61 26.22
N VAL A 108 10.48 -35.63 25.54
CA VAL A 108 9.05 -35.72 25.18
C VAL A 108 8.33 -36.56 26.24
N ARG A 109 7.41 -35.95 26.99
CA ARG A 109 6.52 -36.67 27.94
C ARG A 109 5.09 -36.72 27.45
N LEU A 110 4.52 -37.92 27.39
CA LEU A 110 3.09 -38.16 27.15
C LEU A 110 2.34 -38.15 28.49
N LEU A 111 1.31 -37.32 28.65
CA LEU A 111 0.48 -37.30 29.86
C LEU A 111 -0.90 -37.90 29.58
N ALA A 112 -1.34 -38.81 30.44
CA ALA A 112 -2.63 -39.49 30.34
C ALA A 112 -3.80 -38.62 30.87
N PRO A 113 -5.01 -38.74 30.29
CA PRO A 113 -6.16 -37.92 30.67
C PRO A 113 -6.77 -38.33 32.02
N ALA A 114 -7.20 -37.34 32.82
CA ALA A 114 -7.93 -37.58 34.07
C ALA A 114 -9.41 -37.93 33.78
N PRO A 115 -10.05 -38.82 34.56
CA PRO A 115 -11.40 -39.30 34.28
C PRO A 115 -12.46 -38.25 34.69
N GLY A 116 -13.27 -37.81 33.72
CA GLY A 116 -14.37 -36.85 33.93
C GLY A 116 -15.72 -37.53 34.07
N GLU A 117 -16.52 -37.06 35.04
CA GLU A 117 -17.91 -37.46 35.26
C GLU A 117 -18.83 -36.74 34.25
N ARG A 118 -19.59 -37.51 33.46
CA ARG A 118 -20.48 -37.00 32.41
C ARG A 118 -21.84 -36.60 33.01
N VAL A 119 -22.21 -35.32 32.88
CA VAL A 119 -23.61 -34.88 33.04
C VAL A 119 -24.23 -34.73 31.64
N VAL A 120 -25.37 -35.40 31.43
CA VAL A 120 -26.12 -35.41 30.16
C VAL A 120 -27.22 -34.35 30.21
N VAL A 121 -27.31 -33.51 29.18
CA VAL A 121 -28.37 -32.49 28.99
C VAL A 121 -29.02 -32.72 27.61
N PRO A 122 -30.36 -32.62 27.46
CA PRO A 122 -31.09 -33.17 26.32
C PRO A 122 -31.01 -32.29 25.06
N PRO A 123 -31.35 -32.83 23.86
CA PRO A 123 -31.11 -32.16 22.59
C PRO A 123 -32.10 -31.00 22.35
N VAL A 124 -31.58 -29.89 21.85
CA VAL A 124 -32.35 -28.69 21.47
C VAL A 124 -33.00 -28.89 20.10
N GLU A 125 -34.31 -28.68 20.04
CA GLU A 125 -35.16 -28.80 18.86
C GLU A 125 -34.88 -27.67 17.84
N ARG A 126 -34.71 -28.03 16.57
CA ARG A 126 -34.43 -27.08 15.47
C ARG A 126 -35.73 -26.39 15.03
N VAL A 127 -35.74 -25.06 15.06
CA VAL A 127 -36.81 -24.25 14.45
C VAL A 127 -36.54 -24.08 12.95
N ASP A 128 -37.55 -24.40 12.13
CA ASP A 128 -37.48 -24.31 10.68
C ASP A 128 -37.34 -22.87 10.15
N ARG A 129 -36.54 -22.76 9.09
CA ARG A 129 -36.12 -21.51 8.46
C ARG A 129 -37.29 -20.88 7.69
N ALA A 130 -37.84 -19.77 8.19
CA ALA A 130 -38.79 -18.96 7.43
C ALA A 130 -38.14 -18.32 6.18
N ALA A 131 -38.94 -18.20 5.13
CA ALA A 131 -38.54 -17.73 3.80
C ALA A 131 -37.94 -16.30 3.80
N ARG A 132 -36.94 -16.09 2.94
CA ARG A 132 -36.22 -14.81 2.78
C ARG A 132 -37.16 -13.71 2.26
N PRO A 133 -37.18 -12.50 2.86
CA PRO A 133 -37.91 -11.37 2.29
C PRO A 133 -37.14 -10.76 1.11
N GLU A 134 -37.86 -10.44 0.03
CA GLU A 134 -37.31 -9.71 -1.12
C GLU A 134 -37.23 -8.20 -0.82
N LEU A 135 -36.10 -7.80 -0.24
CA LEU A 135 -35.76 -6.42 0.17
C LEU A 135 -35.87 -5.36 -0.95
N ARG A 136 -36.01 -5.77 -2.22
CA ARG A 136 -36.11 -4.87 -3.38
C ARG A 136 -37.55 -4.37 -3.62
N ALA A 137 -38.54 -5.16 -3.23
CA ALA A 137 -39.95 -4.78 -3.28
C ALA A 137 -40.30 -3.85 -2.12
N ASP A 138 -39.82 -4.17 -0.92
CA ASP A 138 -40.06 -3.37 0.29
C ASP A 138 -39.39 -1.99 0.24
N ALA A 139 -38.31 -1.83 -0.54
CA ALA A 139 -37.62 -0.54 -0.73
C ALA A 139 -38.24 0.34 -1.84
N GLY A 140 -39.32 -0.09 -2.52
CA GLY A 140 -40.01 0.73 -3.52
C GLY A 140 -39.21 1.08 -4.77
N LEU A 141 -38.16 0.31 -5.09
CA LEU A 141 -37.23 0.60 -6.20
C LEU A 141 -37.59 -0.09 -7.53
N ALA A 142 -38.76 -0.71 -7.63
CA ALA A 142 -39.24 -1.34 -8.85
C ALA A 142 -40.08 -0.35 -9.67
N GLY A 143 -39.45 0.43 -10.56
CA GLY A 143 -40.18 1.17 -11.58
C GLY A 143 -39.40 2.32 -12.23
N ALA A 144 -39.24 2.23 -13.56
CA ALA A 144 -38.57 3.23 -14.39
C ALA A 144 -39.30 4.60 -14.48
N ASP A 145 -40.45 4.76 -13.80
CA ASP A 145 -41.32 5.96 -13.86
C ASP A 145 -41.43 6.76 -12.55
N THR A 146 -40.65 6.41 -11.52
CA THR A 146 -40.64 7.12 -10.24
C THR A 146 -40.00 8.52 -10.32
N PRO A 147 -40.38 9.48 -9.43
CA PRO A 147 -39.89 10.86 -9.45
C PRO A 147 -38.35 10.99 -9.33
N LEU A 148 -37.71 10.05 -8.61
CA LEU A 148 -36.26 9.97 -8.47
C LEU A 148 -35.57 9.47 -9.75
N GLY A 149 -36.19 8.54 -10.50
CA GLY A 149 -35.71 8.09 -11.81
C GLY A 149 -35.72 9.21 -12.86
N ARG A 150 -36.69 10.13 -12.80
CA ARG A 150 -36.75 11.32 -13.68
C ARG A 150 -35.70 12.38 -13.33
N ARG A 151 -35.34 12.53 -12.04
CA ARG A 151 -34.23 13.39 -11.58
C ARG A 151 -32.87 12.89 -12.06
N GLY A 152 -32.65 11.57 -12.05
CA GLY A 152 -31.42 10.96 -12.58
C GLY A 152 -31.22 11.23 -14.08
N ARG A 153 -32.29 11.17 -14.90
CA ARG A 153 -32.20 11.49 -16.34
C ARG A 153 -32.00 12.98 -16.62
N ARG A 154 -32.54 13.88 -15.79
CA ARG A 154 -32.29 15.33 -15.94
C ARG A 154 -30.84 15.70 -15.66
N LEU A 155 -30.22 15.10 -14.64
CA LEU A 155 -28.81 15.32 -14.31
C LEU A 155 -27.87 14.72 -15.37
N ALA A 156 -28.26 13.61 -16.01
CA ALA A 156 -27.54 13.02 -17.14
C ALA A 156 -27.73 13.79 -18.46
N ALA A 157 -28.86 14.49 -18.64
CA ALA A 157 -29.12 15.35 -19.80
C ALA A 157 -28.47 16.75 -19.66
N GLU A 158 -28.33 17.27 -18.44
CA GLU A 158 -27.64 18.55 -18.15
C GLU A 158 -26.10 18.45 -18.26
N SER A 159 -25.55 17.24 -18.24
CA SER A 159 -24.11 16.99 -18.47
C SER A 159 -23.77 16.72 -19.95
N ALA A 160 -24.75 16.81 -20.87
CA ALA A 160 -24.58 16.67 -22.32
C ALA A 160 -24.87 17.99 -23.07
N GLY A 161 -24.15 19.07 -22.72
CA GLY A 161 -24.13 20.32 -23.49
C GLY A 161 -23.13 20.29 -24.67
N PRO A 162 -23.37 21.05 -25.75
CA PRO A 162 -22.74 20.81 -27.05
C PRO A 162 -21.27 21.21 -27.07
N ARG A 163 -20.40 20.21 -27.26
CA ARG A 163 -18.99 20.40 -27.64
C ARG A 163 -18.91 21.02 -29.03
N ARG A 164 -18.89 22.35 -29.11
CA ARG A 164 -18.48 23.09 -30.30
C ARG A 164 -17.00 22.80 -30.58
N SER A 165 -16.75 21.82 -31.45
CA SER A 165 -15.43 21.54 -32.00
C SER A 165 -15.00 22.69 -32.91
N ARG A 166 -14.37 23.71 -32.33
CA ARG A 166 -13.60 24.69 -33.10
C ARG A 166 -12.32 24.00 -33.58
N ARG A 167 -12.37 23.42 -34.78
CA ARG A 167 -11.18 23.12 -35.58
C ARG A 167 -10.38 24.42 -35.71
N ARG A 168 -9.32 24.58 -34.93
CA ARG A 168 -8.29 25.58 -35.16
C ARG A 168 -7.14 24.93 -35.90
N ARG A 169 -7.04 25.27 -37.19
CA ARG A 169 -5.79 25.18 -37.96
C ARG A 169 -4.75 26.04 -37.24
N GLY A 170 -3.63 25.44 -36.87
CA GLY A 170 -2.54 26.14 -36.18
C GLY A 170 -1.31 25.26 -36.00
N GLY A 171 -0.90 24.55 -37.06
CA GLY A 171 0.25 23.63 -37.03
C GLY A 171 1.35 23.93 -38.05
N THR A 172 1.21 24.97 -38.88
CA THR A 172 2.16 25.22 -39.99
C THR A 172 2.91 26.54 -39.92
N LEU A 173 2.56 27.46 -39.01
CA LEU A 173 3.27 28.74 -38.86
C LEU A 173 4.45 28.70 -37.87
N ALA A 174 4.50 27.71 -36.97
CA ALA A 174 5.63 27.56 -36.04
C ALA A 174 6.95 27.16 -36.74
N ARG A 175 6.89 26.54 -37.93
CA ARG A 175 8.07 26.21 -38.74
C ARG A 175 8.49 27.30 -39.75
N LEU A 176 7.68 28.35 -39.91
CA LEU A 176 8.01 29.47 -40.81
C LEU A 176 8.55 30.69 -40.04
N VAL A 177 8.22 30.85 -38.75
CA VAL A 177 8.76 31.94 -37.93
C VAL A 177 10.22 31.70 -37.53
N SER A 178 10.68 30.44 -37.49
CA SER A 178 12.09 30.09 -37.23
C SER A 178 13.05 30.36 -38.41
N ARG A 179 12.55 30.87 -39.54
CA ARG A 179 13.36 31.21 -40.74
C ARG A 179 13.32 32.68 -41.14
N SER A 180 12.78 33.58 -40.31
CA SER A 180 12.81 35.03 -40.57
C SER A 180 13.67 35.80 -39.54
N PRO A 181 14.24 36.96 -39.90
CA PRO A 181 14.99 37.82 -38.97
C PRO A 181 14.12 38.40 -37.82
N ALA A 182 12.79 38.21 -37.84
CA ALA A 182 11.90 38.59 -36.75
C ALA A 182 12.03 37.70 -35.50
N GLY A 183 12.70 36.54 -35.59
CA GLY A 183 13.05 35.71 -34.43
C GLY A 183 14.05 36.38 -33.47
N ALA A 184 14.93 37.24 -33.99
CA ALA A 184 15.93 37.94 -33.18
C ALA A 184 15.34 39.07 -32.31
N VAL A 185 14.21 39.65 -32.72
CA VAL A 185 13.52 40.70 -31.96
C VAL A 185 12.75 40.12 -30.78
N LEU A 186 12.29 38.87 -30.87
CA LEU A 186 11.63 38.17 -29.78
C LEU A 186 12.57 37.99 -28.57
N GLY A 187 13.87 37.76 -28.81
CA GLY A 187 14.85 37.52 -27.75
C GLY A 187 15.10 38.74 -26.84
N ARG A 188 15.16 39.96 -27.39
CA ARG A 188 15.52 41.16 -26.61
C ARG A 188 14.48 41.52 -25.54
N ARG A 189 13.19 41.42 -25.86
CA ARG A 189 12.11 41.73 -24.91
C ARG A 189 12.00 40.69 -23.80
N HIS A 190 12.15 39.40 -24.14
CA HIS A 190 12.18 38.33 -23.15
C HIS A 190 13.41 38.43 -22.24
N ARG A 191 14.59 38.76 -22.80
CA ARG A 191 15.80 39.00 -22.00
C ARG A 191 15.62 40.14 -21.02
N ARG A 192 15.12 41.30 -21.46
CA ARG A 192 14.85 42.43 -20.55
C ARG A 192 13.85 42.06 -19.45
N TYR A 193 12.83 41.30 -19.78
CA TYR A 193 11.87 40.81 -18.79
C TYR A 193 12.51 39.82 -17.79
N LEU A 194 13.36 38.89 -18.26
CA LEU A 194 14.09 37.98 -17.39
C LEU A 194 15.11 38.70 -16.50
N ASP A 195 15.80 39.71 -17.03
CA ASP A 195 16.75 40.52 -16.28
C ASP A 195 16.02 41.30 -15.18
N GLU A 196 14.87 41.89 -15.50
CA GLU A 196 14.01 42.59 -14.53
C GLU A 196 13.44 41.62 -13.48
N LEU A 197 12.96 40.45 -13.90
CA LEU A 197 12.47 39.41 -12.99
C LEU A 197 13.58 38.97 -12.02
N THR A 198 14.77 38.67 -12.55
CA THR A 198 15.93 38.28 -11.75
C THR A 198 16.31 39.39 -10.76
N ARG A 199 16.28 40.64 -11.21
CA ARG A 199 16.55 41.81 -10.37
C ARG A 199 15.55 41.94 -9.22
N THR A 200 14.25 41.83 -9.48
CA THR A 200 13.22 41.93 -8.42
C THR A 200 13.35 40.82 -7.37
N PHE A 201 13.67 39.59 -7.78
CA PHE A 201 13.98 38.49 -6.85
C PHE A 201 15.26 38.73 -6.03
N GLN A 202 16.32 39.26 -6.66
CA GLN A 202 17.58 39.60 -5.97
C GLN A 202 17.41 40.73 -4.96
N GLN A 203 16.57 41.71 -5.29
CA GLN A 203 16.27 42.86 -4.41
C GLN A 203 15.28 42.51 -3.29
N ARG A 204 14.83 41.24 -3.20
CA ARG A 204 13.83 40.76 -2.24
C ARG A 204 12.49 41.50 -2.29
N ASP A 205 12.17 42.10 -3.44
CA ASP A 205 10.85 42.67 -3.71
C ASP A 205 9.89 41.53 -4.08
N TRP A 206 9.56 40.71 -3.08
CA TRP A 206 8.78 39.49 -3.27
C TRP A 206 7.40 39.76 -3.86
N ASP A 207 6.79 40.88 -3.49
CA ASP A 207 5.45 41.24 -3.91
C ASP A 207 5.41 41.48 -5.43
N ASN A 208 6.38 42.21 -6.00
CA ASN A 208 6.47 42.42 -7.43
C ASN A 208 7.05 41.20 -8.17
N ALA A 209 8.02 40.51 -7.56
CA ALA A 209 8.68 39.34 -8.13
C ALA A 209 7.68 38.19 -8.35
N LEU A 210 6.88 37.84 -7.34
CA LEU A 210 5.92 36.72 -7.41
C LEU A 210 4.72 37.02 -8.32
N ARG A 211 4.29 38.29 -8.37
CA ARG A 211 3.24 38.74 -9.33
C ARG A 211 3.68 38.60 -10.78
N SER A 212 4.97 38.80 -11.02
CA SER A 212 5.58 38.75 -12.34
C SER A 212 6.12 37.37 -12.70
N ALA A 213 6.12 36.39 -11.79
CA ALA A 213 6.79 35.10 -11.99
C ALA A 213 6.07 34.20 -13.01
N ILE A 214 6.86 33.38 -13.71
CA ILE A 214 6.38 32.40 -14.70
C ILE A 214 6.53 31.01 -14.10
N ALA A 215 5.52 30.15 -14.27
CA ALA A 215 5.64 28.75 -13.85
C ALA A 215 6.64 27.99 -14.74
N VAL A 216 7.52 27.23 -14.11
CA VAL A 216 8.57 26.41 -14.71
C VAL A 216 8.19 24.94 -14.46
N GLY A 217 7.84 24.21 -15.51
CA GLY A 217 7.56 22.77 -15.42
C GLY A 217 6.11 22.32 -15.60
N GLY A 218 5.19 23.20 -16.00
CA GLY A 218 3.82 22.81 -16.32
C GLY A 218 3.75 22.03 -17.64
N GLN A 219 2.88 21.02 -17.71
CA GLN A 219 2.45 20.32 -18.93
C GLN A 219 1.64 21.28 -19.83
N GLY A 220 2.26 22.38 -20.26
CA GLY A 220 1.71 23.29 -21.24
C GLY A 220 1.84 22.66 -22.61
N THR A 221 0.73 22.58 -23.34
CA THR A 221 0.78 22.41 -24.79
C THR A 221 1.72 23.49 -25.33
N GLY A 222 2.80 23.13 -26.02
CA GLY A 222 3.88 24.02 -26.50
C GLY A 222 3.46 25.09 -27.52
N ALA A 223 2.31 25.72 -27.32
CA ALA A 223 1.85 26.88 -28.04
C ALA A 223 2.65 28.09 -27.54
N LEU A 224 3.54 28.57 -28.41
CA LEU A 224 4.25 29.84 -28.28
C LEU A 224 3.24 30.97 -28.03
N SER A 225 3.11 31.39 -26.77
CA SER A 225 2.39 32.59 -26.43
C SER A 225 3.27 33.80 -26.67
N LEU A 226 2.94 34.58 -27.69
CA LEU A 226 3.56 35.89 -27.96
C LEU A 226 3.11 36.99 -26.99
N ARG A 227 2.24 36.67 -26.03
CA ARG A 227 1.80 37.58 -24.96
C ARG A 227 2.59 37.30 -23.69
N LEU A 228 3.21 38.34 -23.13
CA LEU A 228 3.80 38.26 -21.80
C LEU A 228 2.72 37.91 -20.76
N PRO A 229 3.05 37.11 -19.75
CA PRO A 229 2.16 36.83 -18.63
C PRO A 229 1.65 38.15 -18.03
N ARG A 230 0.34 38.26 -17.85
CA ARG A 230 -0.24 39.39 -17.12
C ARG A 230 0.13 39.26 -15.64
N SER A 231 0.59 40.37 -15.05
CA SER A 231 0.85 40.47 -13.61
C SER A 231 -0.36 39.96 -12.83
N ARG A 232 -0.12 39.00 -11.92
CA ARG A 232 -1.18 38.44 -11.08
C ARG A 232 -1.58 39.46 -10.00
N GLY A 233 -2.76 39.28 -9.42
CA GLY A 233 -3.11 39.97 -8.18
C GLY A 233 -2.14 39.62 -7.04
N ARG A 234 -2.29 40.27 -5.88
CA ARG A 234 -1.47 40.01 -4.69
C ARG A 234 -1.44 38.51 -4.36
N VAL A 235 -0.24 37.95 -4.25
CA VAL A 235 -0.04 36.52 -3.92
C VAL A 235 -0.05 36.38 -2.41
N LEU A 236 -0.99 35.60 -1.88
CA LEU A 236 -1.13 35.37 -0.43
C LEU A 236 -0.68 33.97 0.01
N GLY A 237 -0.53 33.04 -0.93
CA GLY A 237 -0.17 31.65 -0.67
C GLY A 237 -0.40 30.75 -1.89
N PRO A 238 -0.12 29.44 -1.76
CA PRO A 238 -0.26 28.50 -2.86
C PRO A 238 -1.72 28.35 -3.31
N GLY A 239 -1.92 28.13 -4.60
CA GLY A 239 -3.23 27.82 -5.16
C GLY A 239 -3.65 26.41 -4.78
N ALA A 240 -4.89 26.25 -4.28
CA ALA A 240 -5.42 24.93 -3.93
C ALA A 240 -5.46 23.98 -5.13
N ARG A 241 -5.62 24.51 -6.35
CA ARG A 241 -5.60 23.73 -7.60
C ARG A 241 -4.42 24.12 -8.46
N PRO A 242 -3.87 23.18 -9.26
CA PRO A 242 -2.86 23.51 -10.25
C PRO A 242 -3.40 24.59 -11.17
N THR A 243 -2.67 25.70 -11.27
CA THR A 243 -3.00 26.71 -12.28
C THR A 243 -2.88 26.04 -13.64
N THR A 244 -3.96 25.97 -14.41
CA THR A 244 -3.88 25.58 -15.83
C THR A 244 -2.87 26.52 -16.46
N ALA A 245 -1.73 26.00 -16.92
CA ALA A 245 -0.63 26.80 -17.43
C ALA A 245 -1.12 27.64 -18.61
N SER A 246 -1.59 28.85 -18.31
CA SER A 246 -1.78 29.85 -19.33
C SER A 246 -0.37 30.27 -19.68
N SER A 247 0.12 29.78 -20.82
CA SER A 247 1.29 30.30 -21.49
C SER A 247 2.64 29.98 -20.82
N SER A 248 3.08 28.72 -20.85
CA SER A 248 4.51 28.44 -20.69
C SER A 248 5.21 28.90 -21.97
N VAL A 249 6.10 29.90 -21.86
CA VAL A 249 6.93 30.32 -22.98
C VAL A 249 7.94 29.18 -23.22
N PRO A 250 8.02 28.61 -24.43
CA PRO A 250 9.08 27.67 -24.80
C PRO A 250 10.43 28.38 -24.70
N MET A 251 11.09 28.21 -23.56
CA MET A 251 12.43 28.73 -23.29
C MET A 251 13.44 27.60 -23.45
N GLY A 252 14.67 27.93 -23.84
CA GLY A 252 15.76 26.95 -23.91
C GLY A 252 16.04 26.27 -22.55
N PRO A 253 16.64 25.07 -22.53
CA PRO A 253 16.89 24.30 -21.31
C PRO A 253 17.71 25.07 -20.27
N THR A 254 18.70 25.86 -20.71
CA THR A 254 19.54 26.68 -19.82
C THR A 254 18.77 27.77 -19.07
N VAL A 255 17.74 28.35 -19.69
CA VAL A 255 16.89 29.38 -19.06
C VAL A 255 15.93 28.75 -18.05
N HIS A 256 15.41 27.56 -18.37
CA HIS A 256 14.61 26.78 -17.42
C HIS A 256 15.40 26.46 -16.16
N ASP A 257 16.63 25.95 -16.31
CA ASP A 257 17.48 25.58 -15.16
C ASP A 257 17.82 26.80 -14.30
N HIS A 258 18.14 27.93 -14.94
CA HIS A 258 18.43 29.17 -14.23
C HIS A 258 17.22 29.66 -13.42
N LEU A 259 16.03 29.70 -14.01
CA LEU A 259 14.80 30.10 -13.31
C LEU A 259 14.44 29.11 -12.18
N ALA A 260 14.56 27.81 -12.43
CA ALA A 260 14.33 26.80 -11.41
C ALA A 260 15.30 26.95 -10.23
N GLN A 261 16.55 27.33 -10.49
CA GLN A 261 17.53 27.59 -9.44
C GLN A 261 17.24 28.90 -8.69
N LEU A 262 16.85 29.96 -9.40
CA LEU A 262 16.43 31.23 -8.81
C LEU A 262 15.25 31.00 -7.85
N TYR A 263 14.19 30.34 -8.30
CA TYR A 263 13.01 30.05 -7.49
C TYR A 263 13.31 29.17 -6.29
N ARG A 264 14.15 28.14 -6.43
CA ARG A 264 14.57 27.33 -5.27
C ARG A 264 15.28 28.17 -4.21
N ARG A 265 16.22 29.04 -4.61
CA ARG A 265 16.91 29.94 -3.67
C ARG A 265 15.93 30.92 -3.01
N SER A 266 15.01 31.49 -3.78
CA SER A 266 14.01 32.42 -3.27
C SER A 266 13.02 31.74 -2.32
N ALA A 267 12.64 30.49 -2.56
CA ALA A 267 11.81 29.72 -1.63
C ALA A 267 12.52 29.52 -0.28
N THR A 268 13.81 29.16 -0.29
CA THR A 268 14.62 29.06 0.94
C THR A 268 14.73 30.40 1.67
N GLN A 269 14.92 31.50 0.95
CA GLN A 269 14.98 32.84 1.56
C GLN A 269 13.64 33.25 2.16
N LEU A 270 12.52 33.00 1.47
CA LEU A 270 11.17 33.24 1.98
C LEU A 270 10.88 32.40 3.24
N GLU A 271 11.35 31.15 3.28
CA GLU A 271 11.23 30.29 4.45
C GLU A 271 12.00 30.86 5.65
N GLN A 272 13.22 31.34 5.45
CA GLN A 272 14.05 31.99 6.48
C GLN A 272 13.45 33.31 6.99
N GLU A 273 12.76 34.06 6.12
CA GLU A 273 12.07 35.31 6.48
C GLU A 273 10.71 35.11 7.16
N GLY A 274 10.29 33.86 7.44
CA GLY A 274 8.98 33.57 8.04
C GLY A 274 7.80 33.61 7.06
N LYS A 275 8.06 33.80 5.77
CA LYS A 275 7.03 33.94 4.71
C LYS A 275 6.67 32.58 4.11
N HIS A 276 6.32 31.62 4.97
CA HIS A 276 6.14 30.21 4.60
C HIS A 276 5.04 29.98 3.54
N LEU A 277 3.96 30.76 3.56
CA LEU A 277 2.91 30.68 2.55
C LEU A 277 3.41 31.08 1.15
N LEU A 278 4.28 32.09 1.08
CA LEU A 278 4.88 32.51 -0.19
C LEU A 278 5.93 31.51 -0.66
N ALA A 279 6.72 30.92 0.26
CA ALA A 279 7.64 29.84 -0.07
C ALA A 279 6.90 28.62 -0.65
N ALA A 280 5.78 28.23 -0.04
CA ALA A 280 4.93 27.14 -0.54
C ALA A 280 4.33 27.44 -1.92
N PHE A 281 3.93 28.69 -2.18
CA PHE A 281 3.49 29.13 -3.51
C PHE A 281 4.59 28.96 -4.56
N VAL A 282 5.83 29.34 -4.26
CA VAL A 282 6.95 29.15 -5.19
C VAL A 282 7.14 27.65 -5.51
N LEU A 283 7.07 26.78 -4.50
CA LEU A 283 7.21 25.34 -4.69
C LEU A 283 6.06 24.72 -5.50
N ALA A 284 4.81 25.01 -5.13
CA ALA A 284 3.63 24.42 -5.77
C ALA A 284 3.35 25.03 -7.15
N ASP A 285 3.16 26.35 -7.20
CA ASP A 285 2.65 27.05 -8.39
C ASP A 285 3.75 27.41 -9.40
N LEU A 286 4.98 27.70 -8.95
CA LEU A 286 6.07 28.08 -9.86
C LEU A 286 6.97 26.90 -10.24
N LEU A 287 7.24 25.98 -9.33
CA LEU A 287 8.13 24.84 -9.56
C LEU A 287 7.39 23.52 -9.82
N HIS A 288 6.06 23.48 -9.68
CA HIS A 288 5.25 22.27 -9.82
C HIS A 288 5.70 21.12 -8.90
N GLN A 289 6.09 21.45 -7.66
CA GLN A 289 6.50 20.52 -6.61
C GLN A 289 5.51 20.56 -5.44
N PRO A 290 4.26 20.07 -5.62
CA PRO A 290 3.22 20.18 -4.61
C PRO A 290 3.53 19.39 -3.32
N VAL A 291 4.23 18.26 -3.43
CA VAL A 291 4.64 17.46 -2.25
C VAL A 291 5.60 18.25 -1.36
N ALA A 292 6.63 18.88 -1.96
CA ALA A 292 7.58 19.72 -1.22
C ALA A 292 6.89 20.94 -0.58
N ALA A 293 5.90 21.52 -1.25
CA ALA A 293 5.10 22.61 -0.70
C ALA A 293 4.26 22.17 0.51
N VAL A 294 3.62 20.99 0.43
CA VAL A 294 2.87 20.39 1.55
C VAL A 294 3.80 20.13 2.73
N GLU A 295 4.97 19.52 2.51
CA GLU A 295 5.95 19.26 3.57
C GLU A 295 6.42 20.56 4.24
N LEU A 296 6.68 21.62 3.47
CA LEU A 296 7.04 22.93 4.01
C LEU A 296 5.92 23.47 4.90
N LEU A 297 4.67 23.43 4.43
CA LEU A 297 3.52 23.92 5.21
C LEU A 297 3.30 23.11 6.49
N GLU A 298 3.49 21.79 6.46
CA GLU A 298 3.39 20.96 7.66
C GLU A 298 4.45 21.29 8.70
N ARG A 299 5.72 21.49 8.29
CA ARG A 299 6.81 21.86 9.21
C ARG A 299 6.54 23.17 9.95
N HIS A 300 5.87 24.11 9.29
CA HIS A 300 5.53 25.42 9.85
C HIS A 300 4.11 25.49 10.45
N GLY A 301 3.49 24.34 10.73
CA GLY A 301 2.19 24.25 11.42
C GLY A 301 0.97 24.66 10.59
N GLN A 302 1.13 24.93 9.29
CA GLN A 302 0.06 25.35 8.38
C GLN A 302 -0.71 24.15 7.82
N VAL A 303 -1.16 23.24 8.71
CA VAL A 303 -1.72 21.93 8.35
C VAL A 303 -2.99 22.05 7.50
N ARG A 304 -3.88 22.99 7.82
CA ARG A 304 -5.10 23.23 7.03
C ARG A 304 -4.76 23.63 5.59
N LYS A 305 -3.80 24.54 5.40
CA LYS A 305 -3.39 25.00 4.06
C LYS A 305 -2.72 23.86 3.28
N ALA A 306 -1.93 23.03 3.97
CA ALA A 306 -1.35 21.83 3.40
C ALA A 306 -2.43 20.84 2.93
N ALA A 307 -3.50 20.65 3.71
CA ALA A 307 -4.63 19.79 3.35
C ALA A 307 -5.38 20.30 2.11
N GLU A 308 -5.70 21.60 2.07
CA GLU A 308 -6.33 22.26 0.91
C GLU A 308 -5.49 22.09 -0.36
N LEU A 309 -4.18 22.27 -0.23
CA LEU A 309 -3.24 22.11 -1.33
C LEU A 309 -3.17 20.66 -1.80
N ALA A 310 -3.05 19.71 -0.88
CA ALA A 310 -2.95 18.30 -1.21
C ALA A 310 -4.22 17.77 -1.88
N GLU A 311 -5.40 18.18 -1.40
CA GLU A 311 -6.68 17.78 -1.99
C GLU A 311 -6.86 18.35 -3.40
N GLY A 312 -6.64 19.66 -3.60
CA GLY A 312 -6.92 20.27 -4.89
C GLY A 312 -5.84 20.00 -5.95
N TRP A 313 -4.65 19.53 -5.56
CA TRP A 313 -3.65 18.94 -6.45
C TRP A 313 -3.82 17.42 -6.62
N GLU A 314 -4.86 16.82 -6.03
CA GLU A 314 -5.18 15.39 -6.13
C GLU A 314 -3.97 14.51 -5.75
N LEU A 315 -3.26 14.90 -4.69
CA LEU A 315 -2.19 14.08 -4.14
C LEU A 315 -2.74 12.78 -3.56
N ALA A 316 -1.82 11.88 -3.20
CA ALA A 316 -2.11 10.60 -2.54
C ALA A 316 -3.24 10.72 -1.49
N PRO A 317 -4.39 10.04 -1.66
CA PRO A 317 -5.58 10.23 -0.82
C PRO A 317 -5.29 10.02 0.68
N GLU A 318 -4.43 9.08 1.01
CA GLU A 318 -4.02 8.78 2.38
C GLU A 318 -3.22 9.93 3.03
N LEU A 319 -2.50 10.74 2.24
CA LEU A 319 -1.87 11.98 2.70
C LEU A 319 -2.93 13.04 2.99
N VAL A 320 -3.92 13.17 2.10
CA VAL A 320 -5.01 14.16 2.23
C VAL A 320 -5.86 13.88 3.46
N VAL A 321 -6.24 12.61 3.70
CA VAL A 321 -6.99 12.18 4.90
C VAL A 321 -6.21 12.50 6.17
N ARG A 322 -4.91 12.15 6.21
CA ARG A 322 -4.03 12.46 7.36
C ARG A 322 -3.99 13.96 7.66
N LEU A 323 -3.85 14.78 6.61
CA LEU A 323 -3.79 16.23 6.73
C LEU A 323 -5.10 16.83 7.24
N TRP A 324 -6.25 16.41 6.71
CA TRP A 324 -7.54 16.89 7.19
C TRP A 324 -7.83 16.46 8.62
N TRP A 325 -7.44 15.23 8.99
CA TRP A 325 -7.57 14.73 10.35
C TRP A 325 -6.76 15.58 11.33
N ARG A 326 -5.49 15.86 11.01
CA ARG A 326 -4.61 16.74 11.81
C ARG A 326 -5.08 18.19 11.83
N ALA A 327 -5.75 18.66 10.78
CA ALA A 327 -6.34 19.99 10.72
C ALA A 327 -7.62 20.13 11.57
N GLY A 328 -8.14 19.04 12.15
CA GLY A 328 -9.34 19.01 12.98
C GLY A 328 -10.65 18.81 12.19
N GLU A 329 -10.59 18.76 10.86
CA GLU A 329 -11.75 18.57 9.97
C GLU A 329 -12.07 17.06 9.84
N ARG A 330 -12.46 16.46 10.96
CA ARG A 330 -12.63 15.01 11.11
C ARG A 330 -13.67 14.43 10.15
N ASP A 331 -14.83 15.07 10.04
CA ASP A 331 -15.92 14.59 9.18
C ASP A 331 -15.50 14.54 7.71
N ARG A 332 -14.75 15.55 7.26
CA ARG A 332 -14.21 15.61 5.90
C ARG A 332 -13.19 14.51 5.65
N ALA A 333 -12.31 14.26 6.62
CA ALA A 333 -11.32 13.19 6.55
C ALA A 333 -12.00 11.80 6.46
N VAL A 334 -13.02 11.55 7.29
CA VAL A 334 -13.79 10.29 7.31
C VAL A 334 -14.55 10.10 6.01
N ALA A 335 -15.25 11.13 5.53
CA ALA A 335 -15.97 11.08 4.26
C ALA A 335 -15.05 10.78 3.08
N LEU A 336 -13.86 11.40 3.04
CA LEU A 336 -12.87 11.15 1.99
C LEU A 336 -12.28 9.74 2.08
N ALA A 337 -11.96 9.29 3.31
CA ALA A 337 -11.42 7.96 3.55
C ALA A 337 -12.40 6.86 3.14
N GLY A 338 -13.69 7.03 3.44
CA GLY A 338 -14.75 6.12 3.00
C GLY A 338 -14.97 6.15 1.49
N ALA A 339 -15.07 7.33 0.88
CA ALA A 339 -15.29 7.48 -0.56
C ALA A 339 -14.14 6.92 -1.40
N ARG A 340 -12.91 6.90 -0.87
CA ARG A 340 -11.71 6.40 -1.57
C ARG A 340 -11.24 5.04 -1.06
N SER A 341 -11.88 4.48 -0.04
CA SER A 341 -11.48 3.24 0.63
C SER A 341 -10.02 3.22 1.11
N VAL A 342 -9.54 4.32 1.72
CA VAL A 342 -8.12 4.50 2.12
C VAL A 342 -7.88 4.57 3.63
N PHE A 343 -8.82 4.06 4.44
CA PHE A 343 -8.68 4.09 5.90
C PHE A 343 -7.44 3.34 6.38
N ALA A 344 -7.17 2.15 5.85
CA ALA A 344 -6.05 1.31 6.29
C ALA A 344 -4.70 2.01 6.06
N GLU A 345 -4.47 2.53 4.85
CA GLU A 345 -3.24 3.23 4.50
C GLU A 345 -3.08 4.54 5.26
N ALA A 346 -4.18 5.29 5.46
CA ALA A 346 -4.16 6.54 6.22
C ALA A 346 -3.81 6.30 7.70
N VAL A 347 -4.38 5.26 8.32
CA VAL A 347 -4.08 4.87 9.70
C VAL A 347 -2.62 4.47 9.84
N VAL A 348 -2.09 3.60 8.97
CA VAL A 348 -0.67 3.16 9.03
C VAL A 348 0.30 4.34 8.91
N ARG A 349 -0.03 5.34 8.08
CA ARG A 349 0.81 6.55 7.97
C ARG A 349 0.67 7.47 9.17
N LEU A 350 -0.52 7.60 9.74
CA LEU A 350 -0.77 8.43 10.91
C LEU A 350 -0.13 7.83 12.16
N GLU A 351 -0.17 6.50 12.32
CA GLU A 351 0.39 5.76 13.45
C GLU A 351 1.91 6.00 13.61
N LYS A 352 2.64 6.23 12.51
CA LYS A 352 4.06 6.56 12.53
C LYS A 352 4.37 7.97 13.06
N LEU A 353 3.39 8.88 13.05
CA LEU A 353 3.57 10.30 13.37
C LEU A 353 2.89 10.67 14.69
N ASP A 354 1.69 10.14 14.90
CA ASP A 354 0.81 10.42 16.04
C ASP A 354 -0.08 9.19 16.29
N PRO A 355 0.33 8.29 17.20
CA PRO A 355 -0.43 7.09 17.55
C PRO A 355 -1.84 7.38 18.10
N ASP A 356 -2.00 8.45 18.88
CA ASP A 356 -3.29 8.81 19.49
C ASP A 356 -4.28 9.28 18.42
N ALA A 357 -3.81 10.11 17.47
CA ALA A 357 -4.62 10.50 16.33
C ALA A 357 -4.98 9.30 15.44
N ALA A 358 -4.09 8.32 15.30
CA ALA A 358 -4.36 7.08 14.57
C ALA A 358 -5.44 6.24 15.25
N THR A 359 -5.41 6.11 16.58
CA THR A 359 -6.49 5.47 17.35
C THR A 359 -7.82 6.19 17.16
N GLY A 360 -7.82 7.52 17.15
CA GLY A 360 -9.00 8.32 16.83
C GLY A 360 -9.58 8.02 15.43
N LEU A 361 -8.72 7.91 14.41
CA LEU A 361 -9.14 7.59 13.04
C LEU A 361 -9.64 6.15 12.93
N ARG A 362 -9.02 5.20 13.63
CA ARG A 362 -9.49 3.81 13.74
C ARG A 362 -10.90 3.75 14.34
N ARG A 363 -11.17 4.50 15.43
CA ARG A 363 -12.51 4.56 16.02
C ARG A 363 -13.56 5.05 15.01
N ALA A 364 -13.25 6.12 14.26
CA ALA A 364 -14.15 6.61 13.23
C ALA A 364 -14.37 5.59 12.09
N TRP A 365 -13.35 4.82 11.74
CA TRP A 365 -13.47 3.72 10.77
C TRP A 365 -14.35 2.58 11.30
N VAL A 366 -14.21 2.20 12.58
CA VAL A 366 -15.09 1.22 13.24
C VAL A 366 -16.55 1.67 13.17
N ASP A 367 -16.82 2.94 13.50
CA ASP A 367 -18.18 3.48 13.48
C ASP A 367 -18.78 3.53 12.06
N GLU A 368 -17.96 3.83 11.04
CA GLU A 368 -18.34 3.74 9.62
C GLU A 368 -18.75 2.32 9.23
N ARG A 369 -17.98 1.30 9.66
CA ARG A 369 -18.27 -0.11 9.39
C ARG A 369 -19.54 -0.60 10.09
N ARG A 370 -19.76 -0.15 11.32
CA ARG A 370 -21.00 -0.42 12.07
C ARG A 370 -22.20 0.19 11.37
N ALA A 371 -22.10 1.44 10.92
CA ALA A 371 -23.17 2.11 10.17
C ALA A 371 -23.48 1.40 8.84
N ALA A 372 -22.47 0.81 8.20
CA ALA A 372 -22.63 -0.04 7.00
C ALA A 372 -23.20 -1.44 7.30
N GLY A 373 -23.40 -1.81 8.57
CA GLY A 373 -23.89 -3.12 8.98
C GLY A 373 -22.85 -4.24 8.83
N ASP A 374 -21.56 -3.89 8.81
CA ASP A 374 -20.42 -4.81 8.67
C ASP A 374 -19.64 -4.96 9.99
N PRO A 375 -20.08 -5.85 10.91
CA PRO A 375 -19.43 -6.06 12.20
C PRO A 375 -18.06 -6.74 12.04
N ALA A 376 -17.86 -7.56 11.00
CA ALA A 376 -16.56 -8.18 10.72
C ALA A 376 -15.53 -7.12 10.30
N GLY A 377 -15.93 -6.18 9.43
CA GLY A 377 -15.11 -5.03 9.07
C GLY A 377 -14.83 -4.09 10.24
N ALA A 378 -15.80 -3.89 11.13
CA ALA A 378 -15.61 -3.10 12.35
C ALA A 378 -14.53 -3.72 13.26
N VAL A 379 -14.59 -5.04 13.49
CA VAL A 379 -13.56 -5.75 14.24
C VAL A 379 -12.20 -5.65 13.54
N ALA A 380 -12.13 -5.91 12.23
CA ALA A 380 -10.87 -5.84 11.48
C ALA A 380 -10.21 -4.44 11.55
N ALA A 381 -11.00 -3.38 11.54
CA ALA A 381 -10.51 -2.00 11.67
C ALA A 381 -9.94 -1.70 13.07
N GLY A 382 -10.64 -2.16 14.12
CA GLY A 382 -10.33 -1.83 15.50
C GLY A 382 -9.35 -2.79 16.21
N TRP A 383 -9.30 -4.07 15.83
CA TRP A 383 -8.54 -5.13 16.53
C TRP A 383 -7.05 -4.84 16.77
N PRO A 384 -6.33 -4.20 15.83
CA PRO A 384 -4.92 -3.88 16.05
C PRO A 384 -4.68 -2.90 17.21
N SER A 385 -5.68 -2.10 17.60
CA SER A 385 -5.58 -1.19 18.75
C SER A 385 -6.15 -1.87 20.00
N ARG A 386 -5.29 -2.10 21.01
CA ARG A 386 -5.71 -2.71 22.28
C ARG A 386 -6.80 -1.92 22.99
N GLU A 387 -6.78 -0.60 22.89
CA GLU A 387 -7.77 0.30 23.52
C GLU A 387 -9.18 0.17 22.94
N LEU A 388 -9.30 -0.30 21.70
CA LEU A 388 -10.60 -0.46 21.04
C LEU A 388 -11.20 -1.86 21.24
N ARG A 389 -10.43 -2.85 21.71
CA ARG A 389 -10.86 -4.26 21.81
C ARG A 389 -12.06 -4.46 22.72
N ASP A 390 -12.05 -3.83 23.90
CA ASP A 390 -13.16 -3.93 24.87
C ASP A 390 -14.49 -3.48 24.26
N GLY A 391 -14.44 -2.44 23.41
CA GLY A 391 -15.62 -1.88 22.74
C GLY A 391 -16.13 -2.69 21.55
N LEU A 392 -15.44 -3.77 21.13
CA LEU A 392 -15.78 -4.58 19.95
C LEU A 392 -16.50 -5.88 20.30
N ALA A 393 -16.74 -6.19 21.58
CA ALA A 393 -17.37 -7.45 21.99
C ALA A 393 -18.74 -7.68 21.32
N GLY A 394 -19.55 -6.63 21.15
CA GLY A 394 -20.82 -6.71 20.44
C GLY A 394 -20.67 -7.01 18.94
N ASP A 395 -19.65 -6.43 18.29
CA ASP A 395 -19.37 -6.67 16.88
C ASP A 395 -18.81 -8.09 16.65
N LEU A 396 -17.97 -8.59 17.56
CA LEU A 396 -17.49 -9.97 17.56
C LEU A 396 -18.66 -10.95 17.60
N ALA A 397 -19.58 -10.79 18.56
CA ALA A 397 -20.75 -11.63 18.70
C ALA A 397 -21.66 -11.57 17.46
N ALA A 398 -21.95 -10.37 16.95
CA ALA A 398 -22.77 -10.17 15.76
C ALA A 398 -22.15 -10.78 14.49
N GLY A 399 -20.82 -10.67 14.34
CA GLY A 399 -20.09 -11.24 13.21
C GLY A 399 -20.01 -12.77 13.27
N ILE A 400 -19.81 -13.35 14.46
CA ILE A 400 -19.84 -14.81 14.65
C ILE A 400 -21.24 -15.36 14.36
N ALA A 401 -22.29 -14.72 14.87
CA ALA A 401 -23.68 -15.13 14.64
C ALA A 401 -24.09 -15.08 13.16
N ARG A 402 -23.50 -14.16 12.38
CA ARG A 402 -23.71 -14.10 10.93
C ARG A 402 -23.07 -15.27 10.18
N GLY A 403 -22.08 -15.92 10.78
CA GLY A 403 -21.38 -17.08 10.23
C GLY A 403 -20.53 -16.75 9.01
N GLY A 404 -20.13 -17.79 8.27
CA GLY A 404 -19.29 -17.68 7.09
C GLY A 404 -17.79 -17.65 7.41
N THR A 405 -16.97 -17.25 6.44
CA THR A 405 -15.50 -17.32 6.55
C THR A 405 -14.92 -16.39 7.62
N ALA A 406 -15.51 -15.21 7.79
CA ALA A 406 -15.07 -14.23 8.78
C ALA A 406 -15.27 -14.71 10.22
N ALA A 407 -16.27 -15.56 10.48
CA ALA A 407 -16.55 -16.06 11.83
C ALA A 407 -15.36 -16.80 12.45
N GLY A 408 -14.54 -17.48 11.64
CA GLY A 408 -13.31 -18.12 12.11
C GLY A 408 -12.30 -17.11 12.67
N VAL A 409 -12.04 -16.03 11.94
CA VAL A 409 -11.11 -14.98 12.40
C VAL A 409 -11.64 -14.31 13.67
N LEU A 410 -12.93 -13.96 13.68
CA LEU A 410 -13.58 -13.31 14.82
C LEU A 410 -13.57 -14.18 16.09
N LEU A 411 -13.73 -15.49 15.94
CA LEU A 411 -13.70 -16.42 17.06
C LEU A 411 -12.29 -16.57 17.66
N ALA A 412 -11.26 -16.58 16.82
CA ALA A 412 -9.87 -16.57 17.28
C ALA A 412 -9.59 -15.29 18.09
N HIS A 413 -10.03 -14.13 17.58
CA HIS A 413 -9.95 -12.85 18.28
C HIS A 413 -10.72 -12.86 19.62
N LEU A 414 -11.94 -13.40 19.65
CA LEU A 414 -12.70 -13.52 20.89
C LEU A 414 -11.97 -14.35 21.95
N LEU A 415 -11.40 -15.50 21.56
CA LEU A 415 -10.62 -16.36 22.45
C LEU A 415 -9.30 -15.72 22.93
N GLU A 416 -8.66 -14.92 22.10
CA GLU A 416 -7.46 -14.14 22.46
C GLU A 416 -7.78 -13.13 23.57
N HIS A 417 -8.88 -12.39 23.43
CA HIS A 417 -9.17 -11.24 24.29
C HIS A 417 -9.97 -11.61 25.55
N ALA A 418 -10.95 -12.51 25.43
CA ALA A 418 -11.82 -12.93 26.52
C ALA A 418 -12.11 -14.44 26.42
N PRO A 419 -11.17 -15.30 26.87
CA PRO A 419 -11.36 -16.74 26.85
C PRO A 419 -12.49 -17.12 27.81
N GLY A 420 -13.63 -17.53 27.25
CA GLY A 420 -14.78 -18.04 27.99
C GLY A 420 -15.23 -19.39 27.44
N ASP A 421 -15.88 -20.19 28.28
CA ASP A 421 -16.30 -21.56 27.93
C ASP A 421 -17.19 -21.58 26.67
N ALA A 422 -18.11 -20.62 26.54
CA ALA A 422 -18.97 -20.49 25.37
C ALA A 422 -18.18 -20.23 24.06
N ALA A 423 -17.11 -19.44 24.13
CA ALA A 423 -16.25 -19.19 22.96
C ALA A 423 -15.42 -20.43 22.61
N LEU A 424 -14.97 -21.17 23.63
CA LEU A 424 -14.23 -22.42 23.44
C LEU A 424 -15.11 -23.50 22.82
N ASP A 425 -16.36 -23.63 23.28
CA ASP A 425 -17.31 -24.58 22.72
C ASP A 425 -17.70 -24.23 21.28
N ALA A 426 -17.88 -22.95 20.97
CA ALA A 426 -18.06 -22.50 19.59
C ALA A 426 -16.84 -22.84 18.71
N ALA A 427 -15.62 -22.76 19.26
CA ALA A 427 -14.40 -23.11 18.53
C ALA A 427 -14.25 -24.61 18.33
N ARG A 428 -14.69 -25.42 19.30
CA ARG A 428 -14.79 -26.89 19.15
C ARG A 428 -15.77 -27.26 18.05
N ALA A 429 -16.95 -26.60 18.02
CA ALA A 429 -17.97 -26.83 17.01
C ALA A 429 -17.51 -26.50 15.57
N LEU A 430 -16.52 -25.61 15.39
CA LEU A 430 -15.92 -25.39 14.06
C LEU A 430 -15.27 -26.66 13.49
N PHE A 431 -14.81 -27.57 14.34
CA PHE A 431 -14.16 -28.84 13.97
C PHE A 431 -15.14 -30.02 13.83
N ASP A 432 -16.45 -29.80 13.97
CA ASP A 432 -17.45 -30.83 13.67
C ASP A 432 -17.45 -31.17 12.16
N ASP A 433 -17.90 -32.37 11.77
CA ASP A 433 -17.92 -32.84 10.38
C ASP A 433 -19.02 -32.15 9.52
N ASP A 434 -19.02 -30.81 9.46
CA ASP A 434 -19.85 -30.01 8.55
C ASP A 434 -18.99 -29.35 7.45
N PRO A 435 -19.16 -29.76 6.17
CA PRO A 435 -18.46 -29.16 5.03
C PRO A 435 -18.65 -27.63 4.89
N LYS A 436 -19.76 -27.07 5.41
CA LYS A 436 -20.02 -25.62 5.36
C LYS A 436 -19.10 -24.82 6.27
N LEU A 437 -18.59 -25.44 7.33
CA LEU A 437 -17.69 -24.81 8.30
C LEU A 437 -16.23 -24.85 7.85
N ARG A 438 -15.89 -25.63 6.83
CA ARG A 438 -14.53 -25.79 6.31
C ARG A 438 -13.80 -24.47 6.08
N ALA A 439 -14.44 -23.50 5.44
CA ALA A 439 -13.81 -22.22 5.14
C ALA A 439 -13.61 -21.34 6.40
N ALA A 440 -14.52 -21.41 7.37
CA ALA A 440 -14.37 -20.74 8.66
C ALA A 440 -13.27 -21.39 9.50
N ARG A 441 -13.22 -22.73 9.51
CA ARG A 441 -12.18 -23.53 10.17
C ARG A 441 -10.79 -23.23 9.63
N THR A 442 -10.62 -23.18 8.30
CA THR A 442 -9.33 -22.81 7.70
C THR A 442 -8.88 -21.43 8.16
N ARG A 443 -9.77 -20.42 8.14
CA ARG A 443 -9.42 -19.07 8.62
C ARG A 443 -9.11 -19.03 10.12
N PHE A 444 -9.86 -19.76 10.94
CA PHE A 444 -9.60 -19.88 12.37
C PHE A 444 -8.19 -20.44 12.65
N VAL A 445 -7.82 -21.54 11.98
CA VAL A 445 -6.49 -22.16 12.14
C VAL A 445 -5.37 -21.24 11.67
N GLU A 446 -5.55 -20.54 10.53
CA GLU A 446 -4.57 -19.55 10.05
C GLU A 446 -4.34 -18.44 11.09
N THR A 447 -5.42 -17.89 11.66
CA THR A 447 -5.32 -16.82 12.68
C THR A 447 -4.66 -17.30 13.97
N LEU A 448 -4.97 -18.51 14.45
CA LEU A 448 -4.31 -19.10 15.63
C LEU A 448 -2.80 -19.34 15.41
N THR A 449 -2.38 -19.59 14.18
CA THR A 449 -0.97 -19.78 13.85
C THR A 449 -0.17 -18.48 14.03
N GLU A 450 -0.82 -17.33 13.78
CA GLU A 450 -0.20 -16.01 13.93
C GLU A 450 -0.23 -15.51 15.38
N THR A 451 -1.27 -15.87 16.15
CA THR A 451 -1.48 -15.38 17.51
C THR A 451 -1.89 -16.51 18.45
N PRO A 452 -0.99 -16.99 19.34
CA PRO A 452 -1.30 -18.07 20.27
C PRO A 452 -2.29 -17.61 21.35
N LEU A 453 -3.12 -18.54 21.83
CA LEU A 453 -4.09 -18.22 22.87
C LEU A 453 -3.41 -18.01 24.24
N PRO A 454 -3.95 -17.13 25.10
CA PRO A 454 -3.39 -16.88 26.43
C PRO A 454 -3.46 -18.11 27.36
N VAL A 455 -4.40 -19.03 27.13
CA VAL A 455 -4.57 -20.25 27.93
C VAL A 455 -3.94 -21.45 27.20
N ALA A 456 -2.77 -21.88 27.67
CA ALA A 456 -1.97 -22.92 27.01
C ALA A 456 -2.64 -24.30 26.89
N SER A 457 -3.63 -24.62 27.73
CA SER A 457 -4.41 -25.86 27.60
C SER A 457 -5.40 -25.79 26.42
N HIS A 458 -6.11 -24.67 26.28
CA HIS A 458 -7.03 -24.42 25.17
C HIS A 458 -6.29 -24.34 23.83
N ASP A 459 -5.14 -23.67 23.82
CA ASP A 459 -4.27 -23.56 22.64
C ASP A 459 -3.84 -24.94 22.14
N ARG A 460 -3.34 -25.80 23.04
CA ARG A 460 -2.94 -27.17 22.70
C ARG A 460 -4.11 -28.03 22.24
N GLU A 461 -5.28 -27.93 22.87
CA GLU A 461 -6.47 -28.68 22.45
C GLU A 461 -6.87 -28.31 21.01
N LEU A 462 -7.00 -27.01 20.72
CA LEU A 462 -7.43 -26.51 19.42
C LEU A 462 -6.38 -26.76 18.34
N ALA A 463 -5.09 -26.65 18.66
CA ALA A 463 -4.01 -27.03 17.76
C ALA A 463 -4.03 -28.53 17.42
N SER A 464 -4.31 -29.40 18.41
CA SER A 464 -4.44 -30.85 18.18
C SER A 464 -5.61 -31.16 17.24
N ARG A 465 -6.77 -30.52 17.45
CA ARG A 465 -7.94 -30.64 16.56
C ARG A 465 -7.65 -30.13 15.14
N ALA A 466 -6.92 -29.01 15.03
CA ALA A 466 -6.48 -28.47 13.75
C ALA A 466 -5.58 -29.44 12.98
N LEU A 467 -4.65 -30.11 13.66
CA LEU A 467 -3.76 -31.11 13.06
C LEU A 467 -4.54 -32.32 12.54
N VAL A 468 -5.55 -32.80 13.29
CA VAL A 468 -6.44 -33.87 12.85
C VAL A 468 -7.26 -33.43 11.63
N ALA A 469 -7.84 -32.23 11.64
CA ALA A 469 -8.56 -31.71 10.49
C ALA A 469 -7.65 -31.56 9.25
N ALA A 470 -6.38 -31.20 9.44
CA ALA A 470 -5.39 -31.12 8.36
C ALA A 470 -5.07 -32.51 7.77
N SER A 471 -4.88 -33.53 8.60
CA SER A 471 -4.51 -34.89 8.15
C SER A 471 -5.64 -35.60 7.41
N VAL A 472 -6.90 -35.30 7.75
CA VAL A 472 -8.10 -35.80 7.05
C VAL A 472 -8.38 -35.01 5.76
N GLY A 473 -7.58 -33.98 5.46
CA GLY A 473 -7.79 -33.12 4.30
C GLY A 473 -9.05 -32.28 4.43
N ASP A 474 -9.47 -31.97 5.66
CA ASP A 474 -10.67 -31.19 5.97
C ASP A 474 -10.40 -29.69 6.18
N LEU A 475 -9.17 -29.25 5.95
CA LEU A 475 -8.84 -27.84 5.76
C LEU A 475 -8.82 -27.54 4.26
N ALA A 476 -9.40 -26.43 3.83
CA ALA A 476 -9.22 -25.98 2.46
C ALA A 476 -7.71 -25.83 2.16
N ALA A 477 -7.28 -26.25 0.97
CA ALA A 477 -5.93 -25.97 0.48
C ALA A 477 -5.82 -24.45 0.26
N GLY A 478 -5.44 -23.74 1.32
CA GLY A 478 -5.27 -22.29 1.32
C GLY A 478 -3.97 -21.91 0.63
N THR A 479 -4.12 -21.37 -0.58
CA THR A 479 -3.19 -20.50 -1.31
C THR A 479 -2.32 -19.65 -0.37
N ARG A 480 -1.07 -20.08 -0.13
CA ARG A 480 -0.07 -19.23 0.51
C ARG A 480 0.59 -18.36 -0.56
N ARG A 481 0.39 -17.05 -0.42
CA ARG A 481 1.24 -16.00 -0.99
C ARG A 481 2.51 -15.84 -0.16
#